data_AF-A0ABD1L2C1-F1
#
_entry.id   AF-A0ABD1L2C1-F1
#
_cell.length_a   1.000
_cell.length_b   1.000
_cell.length_c   1.000
_cell.angle_alpha   90.00
_cell.angle_beta   90.00
_cell.angle_gamma   90.00
#
_symmetry.space_group_name_H-M   'P 1'
#
loop_
_entity.id
_entity.type
_entity.pdbx_description
1 polymer ?
#
loop_
_entity_poly.entity_id
_entity_poly.type
_entity_poly.pdbx_seq_one_letter_code
_entity_poly.pdbx_strand_id
1 'polypeptide(L)'
;MGGGLFASLNAMKWLGIGAELELSLVDEVITVASLHISVPKESITSLEKKIGYEFSVKGLLLEAIIHLSDKKLGTGCYARLEFLGDSVLELLITWHLYQSHTGIDPGGHDLSASVNNDNFAQVAVRHNLHQHLPHGY
;
A
#
# COMPACT_ATOMS: atom_id res chain seq x y z
N MET A 1 -15.73 13.91 -19.02
CA MET A 1 -14.29 14.23 -19.06
C MET A 1 -13.55 13.09 -18.40
N GLY A 2 -12.59 12.47 -19.07
CA GLY A 2 -11.90 11.28 -18.55
C GLY A 2 -11.00 11.66 -17.38
N GLY A 3 -11.40 11.27 -16.17
CA GLY A 3 -10.52 11.33 -14.99
C GLY A 3 -9.49 10.20 -15.00
N GLY A 4 -8.73 10.08 -13.91
CA GLY A 4 -7.72 9.02 -13.73
C GLY A 4 -6.28 9.50 -13.89
N LEU A 5 -5.34 8.56 -13.83
CA LEU A 5 -3.90 8.83 -13.69
C LEU A 5 -3.36 9.85 -14.69
N PHE A 6 -3.68 9.69 -15.98
CA PHE A 6 -3.18 10.60 -17.02
C PHE A 6 -3.75 12.02 -16.91
N ALA A 7 -5.01 12.17 -16.48
CA ALA A 7 -5.58 13.48 -16.23
C ALA A 7 -4.91 14.14 -15.01
N SER A 8 -4.64 13.37 -13.95
CA SER A 8 -3.91 13.84 -12.77
C SER A 8 -2.47 14.25 -13.11
N LEU A 9 -1.75 13.46 -13.92
CA LEU A 9 -0.39 13.80 -14.38
C LEU A 9 -0.37 15.10 -15.19
N ASN A 10 -1.33 15.28 -16.11
CA ASN A 10 -1.43 16.53 -16.87
C ASN A 10 -1.75 17.74 -15.98
N ALA A 11 -2.59 17.57 -14.95
CA ALA A 11 -2.87 18.62 -13.99
C ALA A 11 -1.63 18.99 -13.15
N MET A 12 -0.85 18.00 -12.71
CA MET A 12 0.43 18.25 -12.01
C MET A 12 1.42 18.99 -12.91
N LYS A 13 1.55 18.58 -14.18
CA LYS A 13 2.36 19.30 -15.18
C LYS A 13 1.90 20.74 -15.37
N TRP A 14 0.58 20.98 -15.42
CA TRP A 14 0.01 22.32 -15.51
C TRP A 14 0.32 23.19 -14.27
N LEU A 15 0.37 22.59 -13.08
CA LEU A 15 0.82 23.25 -11.84
C LEU A 15 2.34 23.51 -11.78
N GLY A 16 3.10 23.13 -12.82
CA GLY A 16 4.55 23.26 -12.85
C GLY A 16 5.28 22.19 -12.02
N ILE A 17 4.59 21.13 -11.61
CA ILE A 17 5.18 19.99 -10.92
C ILE A 17 5.65 18.99 -11.98
N GLY A 18 6.94 18.65 -11.95
CA GLY A 18 7.53 17.62 -12.81
C GLY A 18 7.04 16.23 -12.42
N ALA A 19 5.82 15.89 -12.82
CA ALA A 19 5.21 14.58 -12.60
C ALA A 19 5.17 13.81 -13.90
N GLU A 20 5.98 12.75 -13.98
CA GLU A 20 6.03 11.82 -15.11
C GLU A 20 5.98 10.38 -14.60
N LEU A 21 5.34 9.51 -15.39
CA LEU A 21 5.32 8.08 -15.11
C LEU A 21 6.45 7.44 -15.90
N GLU A 22 7.60 7.26 -15.27
CA GLU A 22 8.72 6.52 -15.84
C GLU A 22 8.55 5.02 -15.56
N LEU A 23 8.05 4.29 -16.55
CA LEU A 23 7.85 2.84 -16.43
C LEU A 23 9.15 2.07 -16.17
N SER A 24 10.30 2.59 -16.64
CA SER A 24 11.62 2.01 -16.38
C SER A 24 11.99 1.99 -14.90
N LEU A 25 11.55 2.98 -14.10
CA LEU A 25 11.77 2.98 -12.65
C LEU A 25 10.95 1.88 -11.98
N VAL A 26 9.78 1.53 -12.52
CA VAL A 26 8.95 0.44 -12.00
C VAL A 26 9.68 -0.90 -12.19
N ASP A 27 10.26 -1.13 -13.36
CA ASP A 27 11.05 -2.34 -13.65
C ASP A 27 12.28 -2.45 -12.74
N GLU A 28 12.96 -1.33 -12.48
CA GLU A 28 14.09 -1.27 -11.55
C GLU A 28 13.65 -1.62 -10.12
N VAL A 29 12.55 -1.01 -9.63
CA VAL A 29 12.03 -1.31 -8.29
C VAL A 29 11.60 -2.77 -8.16
N ILE A 30 10.95 -3.34 -9.19
CA ILE A 30 10.60 -4.77 -9.23
C ILE A 30 11.86 -5.64 -9.14
N THR A 31 12.90 -5.28 -9.90
CA THR A 31 14.18 -6.00 -9.89
C THR A 31 14.83 -5.95 -8.52
N VAL A 32 14.93 -4.77 -7.91
CA VAL A 32 15.51 -4.57 -6.57
C VAL A 32 14.73 -5.35 -5.52
N ALA A 33 13.39 -5.23 -5.53
CA ALA A 33 12.54 -5.95 -4.59
C ALA A 33 12.68 -7.47 -4.75
N SER A 34 12.85 -7.98 -5.97
CA SER A 34 13.04 -9.42 -6.23
C SER A 34 14.35 -9.97 -5.64
N LEU A 35 15.34 -9.13 -5.34
CA LEU A 35 16.62 -9.53 -4.76
C LEU A 35 16.57 -9.66 -3.21
N HIS A 36 15.53 -9.13 -2.56
CA HIS A 36 15.38 -9.23 -1.11
C HIS A 36 14.95 -10.63 -0.67
N ILE A 37 15.88 -11.42 -0.13
CA ILE A 37 15.59 -12.71 0.50
C ILE A 37 16.25 -12.74 1.89
N SER A 38 15.48 -12.45 2.93
CA SER A 38 15.96 -12.51 4.32
C SER A 38 15.03 -13.25 5.28
N VAL A 39 13.85 -13.70 4.83
CA VAL A 39 12.83 -14.37 5.64
C VAL A 39 12.55 -15.78 5.07
N PRO A 40 12.27 -16.79 5.93
CA PRO A 40 11.91 -18.14 5.47
C PRO A 40 10.71 -18.12 4.52
N LYS A 41 10.83 -18.80 3.37
CA LYS A 41 9.79 -18.90 2.32
C LYS A 41 8.43 -19.40 2.82
N GLU A 42 8.44 -20.19 3.89
CA GLU A 42 7.25 -20.77 4.52
C GLU A 42 6.34 -19.69 5.15
N SER A 43 6.92 -18.63 5.73
CA SER A 43 6.16 -17.52 6.32
C SER A 43 5.40 -16.72 5.25
N ILE A 44 6.08 -16.43 4.13
CA ILE A 44 5.50 -15.69 2.99
C ILE A 44 4.30 -16.44 2.41
N THR A 45 4.49 -17.74 2.13
CA THR A 45 3.46 -18.56 1.48
C THR A 45 2.21 -18.68 2.37
N SER A 46 2.41 -18.77 3.69
CA SER A 46 1.31 -18.81 4.66
C SER A 46 0.51 -17.51 4.65
N LEU A 47 1.20 -16.36 4.61
CA LEU A 47 0.57 -15.05 4.56
C LEU A 47 -0.20 -14.83 3.25
N GLU A 48 0.36 -15.20 2.09
CA GLU A 48 -0.31 -15.11 0.79
C GLU A 48 -1.62 -15.92 0.76
N LYS A 49 -1.58 -17.15 1.29
CA LYS A 49 -2.78 -17.98 1.45
C LYS A 49 -3.80 -17.33 2.38
N LYS A 50 -3.34 -16.65 3.44
CA LYS A 50 -4.20 -16.00 4.43
C LYS A 50 -4.95 -14.81 3.85
N ILE A 51 -4.29 -13.99 3.04
CA ILE A 51 -4.90 -12.82 2.39
C ILE A 51 -5.59 -13.18 1.06
N GLY A 52 -5.37 -14.39 0.54
CA GLY A 52 -5.95 -14.84 -0.73
C GLY A 52 -5.34 -14.15 -1.96
N TYR A 53 -4.10 -13.67 -1.85
CA TYR A 53 -3.41 -12.94 -2.90
C TYR A 53 -1.97 -13.43 -3.03
N GLU A 54 -1.58 -13.78 -4.25
CA GLU A 54 -0.23 -14.18 -4.58
C GLU A 54 0.54 -13.01 -5.19
N PHE A 55 1.59 -12.55 -4.50
CA PHE A 55 2.46 -11.49 -5.00
C PHE A 55 3.37 -12.03 -6.10
N SER A 56 3.40 -11.35 -7.24
CA SER A 56 4.41 -11.60 -8.30
C SER A 56 5.83 -11.31 -7.82
N VAL A 57 5.98 -10.35 -6.89
CA VAL A 57 7.27 -9.91 -6.33
C VAL A 57 7.24 -10.12 -4.82
N LYS A 58 7.71 -11.28 -4.35
CA LYS A 58 7.65 -11.66 -2.93
C LYS A 58 8.42 -10.70 -2.01
N GLY A 59 9.45 -10.03 -2.53
CA GLY A 59 10.23 -9.06 -1.76
C GLY A 59 9.45 -7.82 -1.32
N LEU A 60 8.40 -7.42 -2.07
CA LEU A 60 7.50 -6.34 -1.63
C LEU A 60 6.67 -6.77 -0.43
N LEU A 61 6.19 -8.03 -0.42
CA LEU A 61 5.50 -8.59 0.74
C LEU A 61 6.44 -8.70 1.95
N LEU A 62 7.71 -9.04 1.72
CA LEU A 62 8.71 -9.05 2.79
C LEU A 62 8.98 -7.67 3.37
N GLU A 63 9.18 -6.67 2.52
CA GLU A 63 9.35 -5.28 2.98
C GLU A 63 8.14 -4.80 3.78
N ALA A 64 6.92 -5.18 3.36
CA ALA A 64 5.68 -4.80 4.03
C ALA A 64 5.51 -5.39 5.44
N ILE A 65 6.21 -6.48 5.78
CA ILE A 65 6.14 -7.09 7.12
C ILE A 65 7.36 -6.79 8.00
N ILE A 66 8.42 -6.18 7.47
CA ILE A 66 9.64 -5.86 8.23
C ILE A 66 9.48 -4.52 8.94
N HIS A 67 9.44 -4.57 10.28
CA HIS A 67 9.42 -3.38 11.12
C HIS A 67 10.75 -2.61 11.08
N LEU A 68 10.70 -1.30 11.34
CA LEU A 68 11.87 -0.40 11.30
C LEU A 68 13.00 -0.85 12.24
N SER A 69 12.65 -1.48 13.37
CA SER A 69 13.60 -2.05 14.34
C SER A 69 14.37 -3.25 13.82
N ASP A 70 13.77 -4.02 12.89
CA ASP A 70 14.34 -5.25 12.35
C ASP A 70 15.07 -5.01 11.02
N LYS A 71 15.24 -3.74 10.64
CA LYS A 71 15.89 -3.33 9.41
C LYS A 71 17.37 -3.72 9.43
N LYS A 72 17.70 -4.81 8.76
CA LYS A 72 19.10 -5.18 8.46
C LYS A 72 19.67 -4.25 7.39
N LEU A 73 20.99 -4.07 7.40
CA LEU A 73 21.71 -3.23 6.45
C LEU A 73 21.32 -3.61 5.01
N GLY A 74 20.73 -2.68 4.26
CA GLY A 74 20.32 -2.89 2.87
C GLY A 74 18.93 -3.50 2.65
N THR A 75 18.12 -3.75 3.69
CA THR A 75 16.72 -4.17 3.52
C THR A 75 15.78 -2.97 3.71
N GLY A 76 14.77 -2.82 2.84
CA GLY A 76 13.67 -1.87 3.03
C GLY A 76 12.84 -2.19 4.28
N CYS A 77 11.97 -1.27 4.69
CA CYS A 77 11.02 -1.49 5.78
C CYS A 77 9.64 -0.96 5.36
N TYR A 78 8.59 -1.42 6.03
CA TYR A 78 7.21 -1.21 5.58
C TYR A 78 6.82 0.27 5.40
N ALA A 79 7.48 1.22 6.08
CA ALA A 79 7.11 2.64 6.10
C ALA A 79 6.92 3.30 4.72
N ARG A 80 7.72 2.96 3.71
CA ARG A 80 7.53 3.52 2.34
C ARG A 80 6.31 2.91 1.65
N LEU A 81 6.06 1.62 1.87
CA LEU A 81 4.91 0.92 1.32
C LEU A 81 3.61 1.33 2.03
N GLU A 82 3.68 1.60 3.34
CA GLU A 82 2.58 2.17 4.13
C GLU A 82 2.17 3.53 3.57
N PHE A 83 3.11 4.47 3.45
CA PHE A 83 2.84 5.79 2.89
C PHE A 83 2.15 5.74 1.50
N LEU A 84 2.66 4.87 0.61
CA LEU A 84 2.05 4.67 -0.71
C LEU A 84 0.68 4.01 -0.61
N GLY A 85 0.56 2.98 0.23
CA GLY A 85 -0.67 2.23 0.44
C GLY A 85 -1.80 3.09 0.98
N ASP A 86 -1.53 3.96 1.95
CA ASP A 86 -2.50 4.88 2.53
C ASP A 86 -3.08 5.82 1.47
N SER A 87 -2.22 6.40 0.62
CA SER A 87 -2.63 7.29 -0.46
C SER A 87 -3.53 6.58 -1.49
N VAL A 88 -3.19 5.34 -1.85
CA VAL A 88 -3.98 4.52 -2.78
C VAL A 88 -5.32 4.14 -2.14
N LEU A 89 -5.32 3.74 -0.88
CA LEU A 89 -6.52 3.32 -0.18
C LEU A 89 -7.49 4.49 0.04
N GLU A 90 -6.98 5.66 0.42
CA GLU A 90 -7.77 6.89 0.52
C GLU A 90 -8.43 7.25 -0.81
N LEU A 91 -7.71 7.16 -1.93
CA LEU A 91 -8.27 7.37 -3.26
C LEU A 91 -9.38 6.37 -3.58
N LEU A 92 -9.16 5.08 -3.33
CA LEU A 92 -10.13 4.02 -3.62
C LEU A 92 -11.41 4.15 -2.77
N ILE A 93 -11.26 4.50 -1.50
CA ILE A 93 -12.40 4.71 -0.59
C ILE A 93 -13.17 5.97 -0.98
N THR A 94 -12.46 7.06 -1.28
CA THR A 94 -13.07 8.30 -1.79
C THR A 94 -13.84 8.02 -3.08
N TRP A 95 -13.26 7.26 -4.00
CA TRP A 95 -13.91 6.88 -5.26
C TRP A 95 -15.14 5.99 -5.02
N HIS A 96 -15.04 4.99 -4.14
CA HIS A 96 -16.17 4.13 -3.78
C HIS A 96 -17.33 4.92 -3.18
N LEU A 97 -17.04 5.86 -2.26
CA LEU A 97 -18.05 6.69 -1.63
C LEU A 97 -18.70 7.65 -2.61
N TYR A 98 -17.90 8.26 -3.50
CA TYR A 98 -18.38 9.13 -4.58
C TYR A 98 -19.37 8.39 -5.50
N GLN A 99 -19.06 7.15 -5.87
CA GLN A 99 -19.92 6.33 -6.72
C GLN A 99 -21.19 5.84 -6.00
N SER A 100 -21.10 5.59 -4.69
CA SER A 100 -22.18 4.99 -3.89
C SER A 100 -23.19 6.01 -3.37
N HIS A 101 -22.81 7.29 -3.25
CA HIS A 101 -23.65 8.34 -2.68
C HIS A 101 -24.01 9.39 -3.73
N THR A 102 -25.07 9.14 -4.50
CA THR A 102 -25.55 10.07 -5.55
C THR A 102 -26.36 11.27 -5.02
N GLY A 103 -26.44 11.48 -3.70
CA GLY A 103 -27.37 12.46 -3.12
C GLY A 103 -26.96 13.15 -1.81
N ILE A 104 -25.70 13.07 -1.36
CA ILE A 104 -25.24 13.74 -0.12
C ILE A 104 -24.13 14.75 -0.44
N ASP A 105 -24.16 15.87 0.30
CA ASP A 105 -23.21 16.98 0.23
C ASP A 105 -21.76 16.52 0.48
N PRO A 106 -20.79 16.84 -0.42
CA PRO A 106 -19.39 16.42 -0.30
C PRO A 106 -18.69 16.84 0.99
N GLY A 107 -19.21 17.84 1.72
CA GLY A 107 -18.59 18.41 2.91
C GLY A 107 -18.82 17.66 4.22
N GLY A 108 -19.72 16.66 4.27
CA GLY A 108 -20.15 16.00 5.51
C GLY A 108 -19.44 14.69 5.85
N HIS A 109 -18.63 14.13 4.95
CA HIS A 109 -17.98 12.85 5.17
C HIS A 109 -16.60 13.04 5.78
N ASP A 110 -16.49 12.77 7.08
CA ASP A 110 -15.18 12.58 7.72
C ASP A 110 -14.61 11.23 7.29
N LEU A 111 -14.00 11.21 6.11
CA LEU A 111 -13.27 10.05 5.57
C LEU A 111 -12.22 9.54 6.55
N SER A 112 -11.64 10.45 7.35
CA SER A 112 -10.63 10.13 8.36
C SER A 112 -11.19 9.27 9.51
N ALA A 113 -12.49 9.34 9.79
CA ALA A 113 -13.13 8.46 10.79
C ALA A 113 -13.30 7.02 10.29
N SER A 114 -13.36 6.82 8.96
CA SER A 114 -13.48 5.49 8.34
C SER A 114 -12.12 4.89 7.98
N VAL A 115 -11.16 5.72 7.59
CA VAL A 115 -9.80 5.36 7.15
C VAL A 115 -8.80 5.80 8.24
N ASN A 116 -8.74 5.05 9.33
CA ASN A 116 -7.76 5.29 10.39
C ASN A 116 -7.08 4.00 10.86
N ASN A 117 -5.93 4.18 11.50
CA ASN A 117 -5.07 3.09 11.96
C ASN A 117 -5.78 2.15 12.93
N ASP A 118 -6.72 2.65 13.75
CA ASP A 118 -7.48 1.81 14.68
C ASP A 118 -8.43 0.86 13.95
N ASN A 119 -9.10 1.33 12.89
CA ASN A 119 -9.94 0.49 12.04
C ASN A 119 -9.09 -0.57 11.31
N PHE A 120 -7.92 -0.18 10.79
CA PHE A 120 -7.01 -1.14 10.13
C PHE A 120 -6.43 -2.15 11.10
N ALA A 121 -6.06 -1.73 12.31
CA ALA A 121 -5.60 -2.61 13.37
C ALA A 121 -6.69 -3.62 13.75
N GLN A 122 -7.95 -3.18 13.90
CA GLN A 122 -9.06 -4.08 14.17
C GLN A 122 -9.28 -5.09 13.05
N VAL A 123 -9.22 -4.67 11.79
CA VAL A 123 -9.32 -5.58 10.63
C VAL A 123 -8.16 -6.57 10.64
N ALA A 124 -6.92 -6.12 10.84
CA ALA A 124 -5.75 -6.98 10.91
C ALA A 124 -5.86 -8.02 12.05
N VAL A 125 -6.38 -7.63 13.22
CA VAL A 125 -6.65 -8.54 14.34
C VAL A 125 -7.76 -9.53 14.01
N ARG A 126 -8.90 -9.07 13.47
CA ARG A 126 -10.03 -9.93 13.06
C ARG A 126 -9.61 -10.98 12.03
N HIS A 127 -8.70 -10.62 11.13
CA HIS A 127 -8.14 -11.53 10.13
C HIS A 127 -6.90 -12.28 10.62
N ASN A 128 -6.51 -12.16 11.90
CA ASN A 128 -5.34 -12.82 12.49
C ASN A 128 -4.01 -12.54 11.76
N LEU A 129 -3.90 -11.40 11.09
CA LEU A 129 -2.69 -11.03 10.33
C LEU A 129 -1.50 -10.73 11.26
N HIS A 130 -1.77 -10.25 12.48
CA HIS A 130 -0.75 -9.99 13.49
C HIS A 130 0.11 -11.22 13.84
N GLN A 131 -0.42 -12.43 13.69
CA GLN A 131 0.33 -13.68 13.92
C GLN A 131 1.40 -13.96 12.87
N HIS A 132 1.27 -13.35 11.69
CA HIS A 132 2.19 -13.50 10.56
C HIS A 132 3.23 -12.39 10.51
N LEU A 133 3.13 -11.37 11.38
CA LEU A 133 4.13 -10.32 11.50
C LEU A 133 5.30 -10.82 12.36
N PRO A 134 6.55 -10.52 11.99
CA PRO A 134 7.68 -10.74 12.87
C PRO A 134 7.43 -9.97 14.17
N HIS A 135 7.50 -10.66 15.29
CA HIS A 135 7.34 -10.04 16.60
C HIS A 135 8.66 -9.33 16.89
N GLY A 136 8.65 -7.99 16.88
CA GLY A 136 9.77 -7.20 17.38
C GLY A 136 9.99 -7.55 18.85
N TYR A 137 11.23 -7.88 19.20
CA TYR A 137 11.65 -8.07 20.59
C TYR A 137 11.69 -6.74 21.35
#